data_AF-A0A927YCU9-F1
#
_entry.id   AF-A0A927YCU9-F1
#
_cell.length_a   1.000
_cell.length_b   1.000
_cell.length_c   1.000
_cell.angle_alpha   90.00
_cell.angle_beta   90.00
_cell.angle_gamma   90.00
#
_symmetry.space_group_name_H-M   'P 1'
#
loop_
_entity.id
_entity.type
_entity.pdbx_description
1 polymer ?
#
loop_
_entity_poly.entity_id
_entity_poly.type
_entity_poly.pdbx_seq_one_letter_code
_entity_poly.pdbx_strand_id
1 'polypeptide(L)'
;MLTTFILLGIFLILAVLYILVGVFMIPKFAVTSMPEDIKTVIRSRPDYPKWKTALGYISAVVIFLGLLGVLIYAGIDSAKNNFSFVQVFVRYLILLMGYKAFDIICLDWWLITKSRFFQNVFPETAGCEGYKQFGFNWKKQLARIIGFPVVSLIVAAIITRVS
;
A
#
# COMPACT_ATOMS: atom_id res chain seq x y z
N MET A 1 -22.91 2.99 2.55
CA MET A 1 -21.99 1.98 3.13
C MET A 1 -21.47 0.97 2.10
N LEU A 2 -22.28 0.47 1.16
CA LEU A 2 -21.81 -0.46 0.11
C LEU A 2 -20.66 0.09 -0.76
N THR A 3 -20.69 1.38 -1.07
CA THR A 3 -19.63 2.11 -1.79
C THR A 3 -18.26 1.98 -1.13
N THR A 4 -18.19 1.75 0.19
CA THR A 4 -16.93 1.52 0.92
C THR A 4 -16.15 0.34 0.39
N PHE A 5 -16.82 -0.78 0.09
CA PHE A 5 -16.14 -1.99 -0.40
C PHE A 5 -15.64 -1.82 -1.84
N ILE A 6 -16.37 -1.05 -2.66
CA ILE A 6 -15.93 -0.68 -4.00
C ILE A 6 -14.68 0.20 -3.90
N LEU A 7 -14.70 1.22 -3.04
CA LEU A 7 -13.53 2.07 -2.80
C LEU A 7 -12.35 1.29 -2.24
N LEU A 8 -12.58 0.34 -1.34
CA LEU A 8 -11.53 -0.57 -0.86
C LEU A 8 -10.95 -1.37 -2.03
N GLY A 9 -11.79 -1.97 -2.88
CA GLY A 9 -11.35 -2.70 -4.06
C GLY A 9 -10.47 -1.85 -4.98
N ILE A 10 -10.88 -0.61 -5.27
CA ILE A 10 -10.09 0.35 -6.05
C ILE A 10 -8.76 0.66 -5.33
N PHE A 11 -8.80 0.90 -4.02
CA PHE A 11 -7.61 1.18 -3.22
C PHE A 11 -6.59 0.02 -3.28
N LEU A 12 -7.06 -1.22 -3.20
CA LEU A 12 -6.22 -2.41 -3.30
C LEU A 12 -5.65 -2.58 -4.71
N ILE A 13 -6.43 -2.36 -5.76
CA ILE A 13 -5.95 -2.40 -7.15
C ILE A 13 -4.84 -1.36 -7.36
N LEU A 14 -5.06 -0.13 -6.91
CA LEU A 14 -4.04 0.93 -6.98
C LEU A 14 -2.79 0.58 -6.18
N ALA A 15 -2.93 -0.04 -5.00
CA ALA A 15 -1.78 -0.51 -4.22
C ALA A 15 -0.99 -1.59 -4.97
N VAL A 16 -1.65 -2.56 -5.61
CA VAL A 16 -0.98 -3.57 -6.43
C VAL A 16 -0.28 -2.92 -7.63
N LEU A 17 -0.94 -2.00 -8.34
CA LEU A 17 -0.33 -1.26 -9.44
C LEU A 17 0.91 -0.47 -8.98
N TYR A 18 0.86 0.14 -7.80
CA TYR A 18 2.00 0.85 -7.21
C TYR A 18 3.20 -0.08 -7.01
N ILE A 19 2.97 -1.29 -6.48
CA ILE A 19 4.00 -2.31 -6.32
C ILE A 19 4.55 -2.78 -7.67
N LEU A 20 3.69 -3.03 -8.67
CA LEU A 20 4.10 -3.46 -10.00
C LEU A 20 4.96 -2.40 -10.71
N VAL A 21 4.56 -1.12 -10.67
CA VAL A 21 5.38 -0.01 -11.18
C VAL A 21 6.72 0.03 -10.44
N GLY A 22 6.68 -0.12 -9.12
CA GLY A 22 7.86 -0.24 -8.27
C GLY A 22 8.83 -1.30 -8.78
N VAL A 23 8.36 -2.54 -8.90
CA VAL A 23 9.17 -3.69 -9.28
C VAL A 23 9.69 -3.60 -10.72
N PHE A 24 8.85 -3.23 -11.67
CA PHE A 24 9.21 -3.31 -13.09
C PHE A 24 9.89 -2.06 -13.65
N MET A 25 9.79 -0.90 -12.98
CA MET A 25 10.31 0.37 -13.50
C MET A 25 11.32 1.03 -12.56
N ILE A 26 11.12 0.95 -11.24
CA ILE A 26 11.98 1.58 -10.23
C ILE A 26 12.36 0.60 -9.10
N PRO A 27 12.95 -0.57 -9.42
CA PRO A 27 13.11 -1.68 -8.48
C PRO A 27 13.91 -1.30 -7.22
N LYS A 28 14.93 -0.45 -7.36
CA LYS A 28 15.74 0.04 -6.23
C LYS A 28 14.92 0.83 -5.21
N PHE A 29 13.88 1.53 -5.65
CA PHE A 29 12.93 2.21 -4.79
C PHE A 29 11.98 1.22 -4.12
N ALA A 30 11.40 0.30 -4.89
CA ALA A 30 10.41 -0.67 -4.41
C ALA A 30 10.92 -1.57 -3.28
N VAL A 31 12.21 -1.90 -3.30
CA VAL A 31 12.81 -2.82 -2.32
C VAL A 31 13.23 -2.13 -1.03
N THR A 32 13.10 -0.80 -0.93
CA THR A 32 13.53 -0.03 0.26
C THR A 32 12.89 -0.55 1.56
N SER A 33 11.67 -1.08 1.46
CA SER A 33 10.91 -1.64 2.58
C SER A 33 11.06 -3.15 2.76
N MET A 34 11.92 -3.84 2.00
CA MET A 34 12.18 -5.28 2.09
C MET A 34 13.30 -5.60 3.09
N PRO A 35 13.65 -6.88 3.35
CA PRO A 35 14.86 -7.28 4.07
C PRO A 35 16.18 -6.77 3.43
N GLU A 36 17.25 -6.64 4.23
CA GLU A 36 18.52 -6.05 3.79
C GLU A 36 19.29 -6.88 2.76
N ASP A 37 19.27 -8.20 2.89
CA ASP A 37 19.89 -9.11 1.91
C ASP A 37 19.28 -8.92 0.50
N ILE A 38 17.95 -8.85 0.40
CA ILE A 38 17.25 -8.58 -0.87
C ILE A 38 17.59 -7.18 -1.40
N LYS A 39 17.63 -6.17 -0.52
CA LYS A 39 17.97 -4.78 -0.89
C LYS A 39 19.34 -4.67 -1.50
N THR A 40 20.35 -5.27 -0.88
CA THR A 40 21.74 -5.18 -1.32
C THR A 40 21.91 -5.76 -2.73
N VAL A 41 21.35 -6.96 -2.96
CA VAL A 41 21.37 -7.64 -4.26
C VAL A 41 20.67 -6.84 -5.36
N ILE A 42 19.49 -6.27 -5.08
CA ILE A 42 18.77 -5.50 -6.11
C ILE A 42 19.45 -4.13 -6.36
N ARG A 43 20.05 -3.51 -5.34
CA ARG A 43 20.75 -2.22 -5.50
C ARG A 43 22.06 -2.34 -6.28
N SER A 44 22.73 -3.50 -6.25
CA SER A 44 23.94 -3.74 -7.04
C SER A 44 23.65 -3.91 -8.54
N ARG A 45 22.39 -4.03 -8.95
CA ARG A 45 22.05 -4.06 -10.38
C ARG A 45 22.37 -2.74 -11.08
N PRO A 46 22.73 -2.79 -12.37
CA PRO A 46 22.77 -1.61 -13.23
C PRO A 46 21.44 -0.85 -13.19
N ASP A 47 21.51 0.47 -13.28
CA ASP A 47 20.31 1.30 -13.33
C ASP A 47 19.52 1.06 -14.61
N TYR A 48 18.20 1.16 -14.50
CA TYR A 48 17.32 1.09 -15.65
C TYR A 48 17.50 2.35 -16.52
N PRO A 49 17.18 2.28 -17.83
CA PRO A 49 17.24 3.44 -18.71
C PRO A 49 16.50 4.64 -18.11
N LYS A 50 17.09 5.83 -18.21
CA LYS A 50 16.56 7.05 -17.56
C LYS A 50 15.08 7.31 -17.89
N TRP A 51 14.66 7.07 -19.13
CA TRP A 51 13.26 7.24 -19.54
C TRP A 51 12.30 6.29 -18.80
N LYS A 52 12.71 5.03 -18.58
CA LYS A 52 11.91 4.03 -17.88
C LYS A 52 11.83 4.35 -16.39
N THR A 53 12.94 4.79 -15.80
CA THR A 53 12.97 5.28 -14.41
C THR A 53 12.09 6.52 -14.23
N ALA A 54 12.16 7.48 -15.17
CA ALA A 54 11.34 8.69 -15.14
C ALA A 54 9.84 8.36 -15.24
N LEU A 55 9.44 7.52 -16.20
CA LEU A 55 8.06 7.05 -16.30
C LEU A 55 7.62 6.31 -15.03
N GLY A 56 8.49 5.50 -14.44
CA GLY A 56 8.17 4.78 -13.21
C GLY A 56 7.85 5.71 -12.04
N TYR A 57 8.65 6.77 -11.85
CA TYR A 57 8.34 7.77 -10.81
C TYR A 57 7.08 8.58 -11.12
N ILE A 58 6.87 8.99 -12.38
CA ILE A 58 5.64 9.69 -12.79
C ILE A 58 4.41 8.82 -12.50
N SER A 59 4.44 7.55 -12.92
CA SER A 59 3.37 6.59 -12.65
C SER A 59 3.16 6.37 -11.15
N ALA A 60 4.23 6.22 -10.37
CA ALA A 60 4.14 6.06 -8.92
C ALA A 60 3.47 7.27 -8.24
N VAL A 61 3.80 8.50 -8.68
CA VAL A 61 3.17 9.73 -8.18
C VAL A 61 1.68 9.76 -8.55
N VAL A 62 1.33 9.47 -9.82
CA VAL A 62 -0.07 9.45 -10.27
C VAL A 62 -0.89 8.42 -9.49
N ILE A 63 -0.37 7.21 -9.28
CA ILE A 63 -1.05 6.17 -8.50
C ILE A 63 -1.19 6.59 -7.04
N PHE A 64 -0.16 7.20 -6.46
CA PHE A 64 -0.22 7.71 -5.09
C PHE A 64 -1.28 8.81 -4.94
N LEU A 65 -1.38 9.73 -5.89
CA LEU A 65 -2.47 10.71 -5.94
C LEU A 65 -3.84 10.03 -6.08
N GLY A 66 -3.93 8.94 -6.83
CA GLY A 66 -5.13 8.10 -6.92
C GLY A 66 -5.53 7.49 -5.57
N LEU A 67 -4.57 6.95 -4.81
CA LEU A 67 -4.80 6.41 -3.46
C LEU A 67 -5.34 7.50 -2.52
N LEU A 68 -4.73 8.70 -2.53
CA LEU A 68 -5.24 9.85 -1.78
C LEU A 68 -6.63 10.27 -2.26
N GLY A 69 -6.85 10.27 -3.57
CA GLY A 69 -8.13 10.58 -4.21
C GLY A 69 -9.26 9.67 -3.74
N VAL A 70 -9.02 8.36 -3.58
CA VAL A 70 -9.99 7.41 -3.02
C VAL A 70 -10.38 7.78 -1.58
N LEU A 71 -9.39 8.13 -0.74
CA LEU A 71 -9.65 8.54 0.64
C LEU A 71 -10.37 9.88 0.73
N ILE A 72 -10.03 10.84 -0.11
CA ILE A 72 -10.72 12.14 -0.19
C ILE A 72 -12.15 11.95 -0.68
N TYR A 73 -12.34 11.17 -1.75
CA TYR A 73 -13.66 10.87 -2.30
C TYR A 73 -14.54 10.14 -1.28
N ALA A 74 -13.99 9.19 -0.50
CA ALA A 74 -14.73 8.54 0.58
C ALA A 74 -15.30 9.55 1.58
N GLY A 75 -14.58 10.64 1.85
CA GLY A 75 -15.01 11.71 2.74
C GLY A 75 -16.07 12.60 2.14
N ILE A 76 -15.87 13.03 0.88
CA ILE A 76 -16.85 13.81 0.12
C ILE A 76 -18.16 13.03 -0.03
N ASP A 77 -18.09 11.75 -0.37
CA ASP A 77 -19.24 10.84 -0.46
C ASP A 77 -19.95 10.71 0.89
N SER A 78 -19.19 10.63 1.98
CA SER A 78 -19.79 10.55 3.33
C SER A 78 -20.53 11.83 3.72
N ALA A 79 -19.96 13.00 3.43
CA ALA A 79 -20.60 14.30 3.69
C ALA A 79 -21.88 14.47 2.85
N LYS A 80 -21.81 14.20 1.54
CA LYS A 80 -22.96 14.32 0.63
C LYS A 80 -24.14 13.43 1.02
N ASN A 81 -23.87 12.27 1.61
CA ASN A 81 -24.89 11.32 2.03
C ASN A 81 -25.24 11.45 3.53
N ASN A 82 -24.82 12.53 4.21
CA ASN A 82 -25.11 12.80 5.62
C ASN A 82 -24.78 11.63 6.55
N PHE A 83 -23.63 10.99 6.35
CA PHE A 83 -23.21 9.88 7.20
C PHE A 83 -23.00 10.35 8.65
N SER A 84 -23.47 9.57 9.61
CA SER A 84 -23.20 9.81 11.02
C SER A 84 -21.72 9.61 11.36
N PHE A 85 -21.28 10.16 12.49
CA PHE A 85 -19.90 10.01 12.95
C PHE A 85 -19.43 8.56 12.96
N VAL A 86 -20.27 7.66 13.47
CA VAL A 86 -19.97 6.23 13.53
C VAL A 86 -19.85 5.63 12.13
N GLN A 87 -20.71 6.03 11.18
CA GLN A 87 -20.65 5.56 9.80
C GLN A 87 -19.36 6.00 9.10
N VAL A 88 -18.93 7.25 9.29
CA VAL A 88 -17.66 7.74 8.73
C VAL A 88 -16.48 7.03 9.37
N PHE A 89 -16.48 6.89 10.70
CA PHE A 89 -15.43 6.18 11.43
C PHE A 89 -15.28 4.74 10.92
N VAL A 90 -16.37 3.98 10.87
CA VAL A 90 -16.37 2.59 10.39
C VAL A 90 -15.92 2.51 8.94
N ARG A 91 -16.33 3.46 8.09
CA ARG A 91 -15.91 3.51 6.69
C ARG A 91 -14.40 3.64 6.54
N TYR A 92 -13.79 4.61 7.22
CA TYR A 92 -12.33 4.80 7.16
C TYR A 92 -11.57 3.67 7.85
N LEU A 93 -12.15 3.09 8.91
CA LEU A 93 -11.59 1.91 9.55
C LEU A 93 -11.54 0.74 8.56
N ILE A 94 -12.62 0.47 7.81
CA ILE A 94 -12.65 -0.57 6.77
C ILE A 94 -11.61 -0.29 5.68
N LEU A 95 -11.50 0.96 5.20
CA LEU A 95 -10.55 1.31 4.14
C LEU A 95 -9.10 1.10 4.60
N LEU A 96 -8.73 1.66 5.75
CA LEU A 96 -7.34 1.64 6.24
C LEU A 96 -6.95 0.27 6.81
N MET A 97 -7.81 -0.35 7.61
CA MET A 97 -7.56 -1.69 8.15
C MET A 97 -7.70 -2.78 7.09
N GLY A 98 -8.63 -2.64 6.15
CA GLY A 98 -8.76 -3.54 5.01
C GLY A 98 -7.50 -3.52 4.14
N TYR A 99 -7.00 -2.33 3.81
CA TYR A 99 -5.70 -2.19 3.16
C TYR A 99 -4.57 -2.82 3.99
N LYS A 100 -4.54 -2.58 5.30
CA LYS A 100 -3.48 -3.13 6.16
C LYS A 100 -3.50 -4.65 6.23
N ALA A 101 -4.69 -5.23 6.32
CA ALA A 101 -4.87 -6.68 6.30
C ALA A 101 -4.39 -7.25 4.96
N PHE A 102 -4.76 -6.63 3.84
CA PHE A 102 -4.27 -7.00 2.52
C PHE A 102 -2.74 -6.89 2.40
N ASP A 103 -2.15 -5.81 2.89
CA ASP A 103 -0.71 -5.60 2.90
C ASP A 103 0.01 -6.73 3.68
N ILE A 104 -0.47 -7.08 4.88
CA ILE A 104 0.13 -8.15 5.69
C ILE A 104 -0.01 -9.52 5.03
N ILE A 105 -1.22 -9.85 4.56
CA ILE A 105 -1.55 -11.20 4.09
C ILE A 105 -1.08 -11.40 2.65
N CYS A 106 -1.42 -10.47 1.75
CA CYS A 106 -1.17 -10.63 0.32
C CYS A 106 0.22 -10.15 -0.07
N LEU A 107 0.69 -9.00 0.44
CA LEU A 107 1.98 -8.45 0.03
C LEU A 107 3.13 -9.00 0.88
N ASP A 108 3.11 -8.77 2.19
CA ASP A 108 4.20 -9.16 3.09
C ASP A 108 4.33 -10.69 3.24
N TRP A 109 3.22 -11.41 3.41
CA TRP A 109 3.25 -12.86 3.53
C TRP A 109 3.27 -13.55 2.17
N TRP A 110 2.18 -13.46 1.41
CA TRP A 110 2.04 -14.28 0.20
C TRP A 110 3.00 -13.87 -0.93
N LEU A 111 3.04 -12.59 -1.30
CA LEU A 111 3.85 -12.12 -2.43
C LEU A 111 5.34 -12.27 -2.14
N ILE A 112 5.83 -11.81 -0.99
CA ILE A 112 7.27 -11.86 -0.66
C ILE A 112 7.71 -13.29 -0.31
N THR A 113 6.97 -14.03 0.52
CA THR A 113 7.48 -15.30 1.09
C THR A 113 7.03 -16.57 0.39
N LYS A 114 5.87 -16.57 -0.30
CA LYS A 114 5.26 -17.80 -0.85
C LYS A 114 5.20 -17.85 -2.37
N SER A 115 4.87 -16.73 -3.03
CA SER A 115 4.53 -16.70 -4.46
C SER A 115 5.71 -16.93 -5.41
N ARG A 116 6.94 -16.79 -4.90
CA ARG A 116 8.18 -16.73 -5.69
C ARG A 116 8.22 -15.61 -6.74
N PHE A 117 7.32 -14.62 -6.66
CA PHE A 117 7.20 -13.54 -7.63
C PHE A 117 8.51 -12.77 -7.81
N PHE A 118 9.13 -12.32 -6.71
CA PHE A 118 10.38 -11.57 -6.78
C PHE A 118 11.54 -12.41 -7.28
N GLN A 119 11.57 -13.71 -6.99
CA GLN A 119 12.58 -14.65 -7.50
C GLN A 119 12.41 -14.88 -9.00
N ASN A 120 11.20 -14.82 -9.53
CA ASN A 120 10.97 -14.90 -10.97
C ASN A 120 11.37 -13.61 -11.69
N VAL A 121 11.13 -12.44 -11.07
CA VAL A 121 11.51 -11.13 -11.65
C VAL A 121 13.00 -10.82 -11.47
N PHE A 122 13.56 -11.23 -10.33
CA PHE A 122 14.96 -11.02 -9.91
C PHE A 122 15.59 -12.37 -9.49
N PRO A 123 15.96 -13.24 -10.45
CA PRO A 123 16.46 -14.59 -10.17
C PRO A 123 17.65 -14.67 -9.22
N GLU A 124 18.55 -13.68 -9.26
CA GLU A 124 19.71 -13.58 -8.38
C GLU A 124 19.36 -13.36 -6.90
N THR A 125 18.11 -12.99 -6.59
CA THR A 125 17.66 -12.89 -5.20
C THR A 125 17.22 -14.25 -4.62
N ALA A 126 17.11 -15.31 -5.43
CA ALA A 126 16.51 -16.59 -5.01
C ALA A 126 17.15 -17.23 -3.76
N GLY A 127 18.41 -16.94 -3.47
CA GLY A 127 19.12 -17.41 -2.28
C GLY A 127 18.94 -16.56 -1.01
N CYS A 128 18.25 -15.42 -1.09
CA CYS A 128 18.07 -14.51 0.04
C CYS A 128 17.21 -15.14 1.15
N GLU A 129 17.70 -15.09 2.39
CA GLU A 129 16.98 -15.57 3.57
C GLU A 129 15.80 -14.68 3.93
N GLY A 130 15.82 -13.41 3.52
CA GLY A 130 14.75 -12.44 3.71
C GLY A 130 13.40 -12.92 3.21
N TYR A 131 13.35 -13.76 2.17
CA TYR A 131 12.11 -14.36 1.69
C TYR A 131 11.48 -15.37 2.65
N LYS A 132 12.21 -15.83 3.68
CA LYS A 132 11.69 -16.72 4.73
C LYS A 132 11.21 -15.95 5.97
N GLN A 133 11.58 -14.67 6.08
CA GLN A 133 11.34 -13.84 7.26
C GLN A 133 9.99 -13.12 7.17
N PHE A 134 8.90 -13.82 7.47
CA PHE A 134 7.62 -13.14 7.66
C PHE A 134 7.67 -12.25 8.93
N GLY A 135 7.03 -11.07 8.88
CA GLY A 135 6.95 -10.18 10.04
C GLY A 135 8.19 -9.34 10.32
N PHE A 136 9.17 -9.29 9.39
CA PHE A 136 10.36 -8.43 9.52
C PHE A 136 10.04 -6.95 9.77
N ASN A 137 8.83 -6.50 9.38
CA ASN A 137 8.32 -5.14 9.58
C ASN A 137 7.33 -4.99 10.77
N TRP A 138 7.22 -5.97 11.68
CA TRP A 138 6.21 -6.02 12.75
C TRP A 138 6.04 -4.72 13.54
N LYS A 139 7.13 -4.07 13.98
CA LYS A 139 7.06 -2.81 14.76
C LYS A 139 6.31 -1.71 13.99
N LYS A 140 6.58 -1.59 12.68
CA LYS A 140 5.91 -0.62 11.80
C LYS A 140 4.46 -1.03 11.53
N GLN A 141 4.20 -2.33 11.40
CA GLN A 141 2.84 -2.85 11.22
C GLN A 141 1.96 -2.54 12.44
N LEU A 142 2.48 -2.76 13.66
CA LEU A 142 1.77 -2.47 14.90
C LEU A 142 1.45 -0.98 15.05
N ALA A 143 2.43 -0.10 14.76
CA ALA A 143 2.20 1.35 14.78
C ALA A 143 1.06 1.78 13.83
N ARG A 144 0.96 1.16 12.65
CA ARG A 144 -0.14 1.44 11.69
C ARG A 144 -1.47 0.85 12.15
N ILE A 145 -1.48 -0.36 12.71
CA ILE A 145 -2.69 -0.99 13.26
C ILE A 145 -3.31 -0.13 14.38
N ILE A 146 -2.48 0.51 15.20
CA ILE A 146 -2.94 1.43 16.25
C ILE A 146 -3.28 2.81 15.67
N GLY A 147 -2.46 3.33 14.75
CA GLY A 147 -2.63 4.67 14.18
C GLY A 147 -3.85 4.81 13.27
N PHE A 148 -4.23 3.77 12.53
CA PHE A 148 -5.36 3.81 11.59
C PHE A 148 -6.72 4.03 12.25
N PRO A 149 -7.06 3.39 13.38
CA PRO A 149 -8.22 3.76 14.18
C PRO A 149 -8.22 5.23 14.61
N VAL A 150 -7.08 5.75 15.09
CA VAL A 150 -6.95 7.16 15.52
C VAL A 150 -7.18 8.11 14.34
N VAL A 151 -6.56 7.85 13.19
CA VAL A 151 -6.78 8.65 11.97
C VAL A 151 -8.24 8.58 11.53
N SER A 152 -8.87 7.41 11.63
CA SER A 152 -10.29 7.23 11.28
C SER A 152 -11.21 8.05 12.19
N LEU A 153 -10.90 8.14 13.50
CA LEU A 153 -11.63 8.99 14.44
C LEU A 153 -11.49 10.48 14.11
N ILE A 154 -10.26 10.92 13.80
CA ILE A 154 -9.98 12.32 13.44
C ILE A 154 -10.75 12.70 12.16
N VAL A 155 -10.69 11.84 11.14
CA VAL A 155 -11.37 12.09 9.87
C VAL A 155 -12.89 12.08 10.05
N ALA A 156 -13.43 11.16 10.84
CA ALA A 156 -14.85 11.17 11.19
C ALA A 156 -15.26 12.48 11.87
N ALA A 157 -14.49 12.95 12.84
CA ALA A 157 -14.76 14.20 13.54
C ALA A 157 -14.71 15.43 12.61
N ILE A 158 -13.77 15.45 11.66
CA ILE A 158 -13.66 16.53 10.68
C ILE A 158 -14.87 16.52 9.74
N ILE A 159 -15.17 15.38 9.12
CA ILE A 159 -16.25 15.28 8.13
C ILE A 159 -17.58 15.64 8.77
N THR A 160 -17.92 15.07 9.93
CA THR A 160 -19.23 15.34 10.55
C THR A 160 -19.39 16.72 11.16
N ARG A 161 -18.31 17.51 11.26
CA ARG A 161 -18.40 18.92 11.67
C ARG A 161 -18.56 19.88 10.49
N VAL A 162 -18.22 19.43 9.28
CA VAL A 162 -18.25 20.22 8.05
C VAL A 162 -19.44 19.84 7.16
N SER A 163 -20.11 18.72 7.47
CA SER A 163 -21.37 18.28 6.87
C SER A 163 -22.55 18.91 7.60
#